data_AF-A0A2J5HIK8-F1
#
_entry.id   AF-A0A2J5HIK8-F1
#
_cell.length_a   1.000
_cell.length_b   1.000
_cell.length_c   1.000
_cell.angle_alpha   90.00
_cell.angle_beta   90.00
_cell.angle_gamma   90.00
#
_symmetry.space_group_name_H-M   'P 1'
#
loop_
_entity.id
_entity.type
_entity.pdbx_description
1 polymer ?
#
loop_
_entity_poly.entity_id
_entity_poly.type
_entity_poly.pdbx_seq_one_letter_code
_entity_poly.pdbx_strand_id
1 'polypeptide(L)'
;MWEYCSHKQVILESARLHLSRETGGTVGRRHMAPFLVPVSATSANSLARQIQHVKDYCKSPTVAAQDLAHTLGARRDHHRHRAFAIMAGDTDISELPAFESGTTSTKPPEQLVFVFTGQGAQWPGMGKELIPAFDTFRADIRRLDGVLQSLPVPPTWSMEGTCKASSSPQQNKDLQRPGYPVIMTPFSYMAHLFTPRRAHTLSLCPFVVVRPDFKFSCHLMSY
;
A
#
# COMPACT_ATOMS: atom_id res chain seq x y z
N MET A 1 3.24 15.43 69.28
CA MET A 1 2.28 15.40 68.15
C MET A 1 2.97 14.60 67.06
N TRP A 2 2.70 13.30 66.96
CA TRP A 2 3.44 12.39 66.08
C TRP A 2 2.76 12.37 64.71
N GLU A 3 3.51 12.73 63.66
CA GLU A 3 3.06 12.66 62.27
C GLU A 3 2.83 11.19 61.86
N TYR A 4 1.62 10.92 61.38
CA TYR A 4 1.23 9.64 60.78
C TYR A 4 1.98 9.47 59.46
N CYS A 5 3.06 8.69 59.46
CA CYS A 5 3.79 8.37 58.24
C CYS A 5 3.06 7.24 57.50
N SER A 6 2.24 7.59 56.50
CA SER A 6 1.49 6.62 55.69
C SER A 6 2.43 5.83 54.77
N HIS A 7 2.89 4.66 55.23
CA HIS A 7 3.68 3.75 54.41
C HIS A 7 2.84 3.10 53.30
N LYS A 8 3.32 3.15 52.05
CA LYS A 8 2.74 2.45 50.90
C LYS A 8 3.74 1.44 50.36
N GLN A 9 3.30 0.20 50.13
CA GLN A 9 4.07 -0.84 49.47
C GLN A 9 3.35 -1.28 48.19
N VAL A 10 4.11 -1.47 47.11
CA VAL A 10 3.63 -1.96 45.81
C VAL A 10 4.53 -3.12 45.40
N ILE A 11 3.91 -4.24 45.04
CA ILE A 11 4.59 -5.41 44.47
C ILE A 11 4.39 -5.35 42.96
N LEU A 12 5.49 -5.36 42.21
CA LEU A 12 5.49 -5.43 40.75
C LEU A 12 5.80 -6.86 40.33
N GLU A 13 4.93 -7.43 39.51
CA GLU A 13 5.15 -8.73 38.89
C GLU A 13 5.26 -8.61 37.37
N SER A 14 5.96 -9.55 36.75
CA SER A 14 6.15 -9.54 35.31
C SER A 14 4.89 -9.98 34.58
N ALA A 15 4.40 -9.16 33.66
CA ALA A 15 3.29 -9.52 32.77
C ALA A 15 3.57 -10.78 31.94
N ARG A 16 4.85 -11.15 31.73
CA ARG A 16 5.23 -12.37 31.00
C ARG A 16 4.67 -13.64 31.67
N LEU A 17 4.51 -13.63 32.99
CA LEU A 17 3.92 -14.76 33.73
C LEU A 17 2.43 -14.94 33.39
N HIS A 18 1.76 -13.89 32.95
CA HIS A 18 0.35 -13.90 32.59
C HIS A 18 0.11 -14.11 31.09
N LEU A 19 1.17 -13.98 30.27
CA LEU A 19 1.11 -14.19 28.81
C LEU A 19 1.37 -15.66 28.40
N SER A 20 1.36 -16.61 29.34
CA SER A 20 1.58 -18.03 29.08
C SER A 20 0.36 -18.72 28.44
N ARG A 21 0.04 -18.39 27.18
CA ARG A 21 -0.70 -19.19 26.18
C ARG A 21 -1.14 -18.23 25.06
N GLU A 22 -0.26 -17.96 24.09
CA GLU A 22 -0.62 -17.56 22.71
C GLU A 22 0.59 -17.28 21.81
N THR A 23 1.82 -17.59 22.20
CA THR A 23 3.00 -17.56 21.29
C THR A 23 3.03 -18.72 20.28
N GLY A 24 1.91 -19.38 20.05
CA GLY A 24 1.65 -20.23 18.89
C GLY A 24 1.03 -19.45 17.71
N GLY A 25 0.98 -18.12 17.78
CA GLY A 25 0.64 -17.28 16.64
C GLY A 25 1.67 -17.50 15.54
N THR A 26 1.23 -18.18 14.48
CA THR A 26 1.91 -18.38 13.20
C THR A 26 2.89 -17.25 12.95
N VAL A 27 4.20 -17.54 12.90
CA VAL A 27 5.19 -16.61 12.35
C VAL A 27 4.69 -16.34 10.94
N GLY A 28 3.93 -15.26 10.81
CA GLY A 28 3.20 -14.92 9.61
C GLY A 28 4.20 -14.91 8.49
N ARG A 29 3.90 -15.69 7.45
CA ARG A 29 4.68 -15.79 6.22
C ARG A 29 5.36 -14.45 5.96
N ARG A 30 6.69 -14.38 6.15
CA ARG A 30 7.47 -13.15 5.97
C ARG A 30 7.13 -12.63 4.58
N HIS A 31 6.29 -11.61 4.51
CA HIS A 31 5.91 -11.03 3.24
C HIS A 31 7.17 -10.38 2.68
N MET A 32 7.67 -10.93 1.57
CA MET A 32 8.78 -10.36 0.79
C MET A 32 8.37 -9.06 0.08
N ALA A 33 7.13 -8.60 0.29
CA ALA A 33 6.66 -7.34 -0.25
C ALA A 33 7.43 -6.17 0.40
N PRO A 34 7.71 -5.11 -0.37
CA PRO A 34 8.34 -3.93 0.17
C PRO A 34 7.45 -3.27 1.22
N PHE A 35 8.08 -2.68 2.24
CA PHE A 35 7.38 -1.99 3.32
C PHE A 35 8.02 -0.64 3.60
N LEU A 36 7.21 0.25 4.19
CA LEU A 36 7.59 1.62 4.52
C LEU A 36 8.07 1.69 5.98
N VAL A 37 9.18 2.38 6.19
CA VAL A 37 9.67 2.77 7.52
C VAL A 37 9.40 4.27 7.71
N PRO A 38 8.26 4.65 8.29
CA PRO A 38 7.92 6.05 8.50
C PRO A 38 8.60 6.60 9.75
N VAL A 39 8.99 7.87 9.71
CA VAL A 39 9.50 8.63 10.86
C VAL A 39 8.86 10.01 10.85
N SER A 40 8.50 10.54 12.02
CA SER A 40 7.96 11.89 12.12
C SER A 40 8.48 12.66 13.32
N ALA A 41 8.47 13.99 13.24
CA ALA A 41 8.85 14.88 14.33
C ALA A 41 8.17 16.26 14.23
N THR A 42 8.24 17.03 15.32
CA THR A 42 7.68 18.39 15.42
C THR A 42 8.56 19.46 14.79
N SER A 43 9.85 19.18 14.56
CA SER A 43 10.82 20.07 13.89
C SER A 43 11.73 19.29 12.94
N ALA A 44 12.32 19.97 11.94
CA ALA A 44 13.26 19.36 11.01
C ALA A 44 14.51 18.80 11.72
N ASN A 45 15.04 19.52 12.71
CA ASN A 45 16.20 19.07 13.50
C ASN A 45 15.87 17.84 14.35
N SER A 46 14.66 17.75 14.89
CA SER A 46 14.20 16.56 15.61
C SER A 46 13.96 15.39 14.66
N LEU A 47 13.52 15.64 13.41
CA LEU A 47 13.37 14.60 12.39
C LEU A 47 14.72 13.97 12.03
N ALA A 48 15.74 14.80 11.79
CA ALA A 48 17.09 14.32 11.50
C ALA A 48 17.65 13.45 12.64
N ARG A 49 17.47 13.89 13.90
CA ARG A 49 17.85 13.09 15.07
C ARG A 49 17.07 11.78 15.17
N GLN A 50 15.76 11.81 14.91
CA GLN A 50 14.94 10.60 14.96
C GLN A 50 15.34 9.59 13.88
N ILE A 51 15.66 10.05 12.66
CA ILE A 51 16.21 9.20 11.60
C ILE A 51 17.49 8.52 12.07
N GLN A 52 18.40 9.29 12.69
CA GLN A 52 19.66 8.73 13.19
C GLN A 52 19.42 7.70 14.31
N HIS A 53 18.52 7.98 15.25
CA HIS A 53 18.14 7.03 16.29
C HIS A 53 17.57 5.72 15.72
N VAL A 54 16.74 5.80 14.68
CA VAL A 54 16.20 4.62 14.02
C VAL A 54 17.31 3.83 13.34
N LYS A 55 18.22 4.51 12.61
CA LYS A 55 19.40 3.87 12.01
C LYS A 55 20.27 3.16 13.04
N ASP A 56 20.51 3.79 14.18
CA ASP A 56 21.33 3.21 15.24
C ASP A 56 20.62 2.05 15.94
N TYR A 57 19.30 2.13 16.11
CA TYR A 57 18.49 1.03 16.64
C TYR A 57 18.52 -0.21 15.73
N CYS A 58 18.48 0.00 14.40
CA CYS A 58 18.54 -1.09 13.42
C CYS A 58 19.88 -1.82 13.35
N LYS A 59 20.96 -1.25 13.89
CA LYS A 59 22.25 -1.94 14.00
C LYS A 59 22.23 -3.04 15.08
N SER A 60 21.21 -3.09 15.92
CA SER A 60 21.06 -4.12 16.95
C SER A 60 20.50 -5.42 16.37
N PRO A 61 21.09 -6.59 16.65
CA PRO A 61 20.79 -7.86 15.98
C PRO A 61 19.42 -8.48 16.32
N THR A 62 18.61 -7.85 17.16
CA THR A 62 17.36 -8.41 17.68
C THR A 62 16.08 -7.82 17.07
N VAL A 63 16.20 -6.90 16.10
CA VAL A 63 15.04 -6.15 15.59
C VAL A 63 14.47 -6.80 14.33
N ALA A 64 13.20 -7.19 14.38
CA ALA A 64 12.46 -7.57 13.18
C ALA A 64 12.00 -6.32 12.41
N ALA A 65 12.36 -6.23 11.13
CA ALA A 65 12.11 -5.03 10.31
C ALA A 65 10.63 -4.67 10.16
N GLN A 66 9.78 -5.70 10.01
CA GLN A 66 8.34 -5.52 9.89
C GLN A 66 7.71 -5.02 11.20
N ASP A 67 8.17 -5.50 12.35
CA ASP A 67 7.70 -5.05 13.66
C ASP A 67 8.11 -3.61 13.94
N LEU A 68 9.32 -3.23 13.52
CA LEU A 68 9.79 -1.84 13.58
C LEU A 68 8.90 -0.94 12.71
N ALA A 69 8.71 -1.30 11.44
CA ALA A 69 7.87 -0.55 10.51
C ALA A 69 6.43 -0.40 11.03
N HIS A 70 5.85 -1.49 11.52
CA HIS A 70 4.52 -1.50 12.12
C HIS A 70 4.45 -0.60 13.36
N THR A 71 5.44 -0.67 14.24
CA THR A 71 5.47 0.17 15.45
C THR A 71 5.58 1.65 15.08
N LEU A 72 6.48 2.01 14.16
CA LEU A 72 6.64 3.39 13.72
C LEU A 72 5.42 3.92 12.96
N GLY A 73 4.73 3.08 12.20
CA GLY A 73 3.56 3.48 11.41
C GLY A 73 2.25 3.52 12.19
N ALA A 74 1.99 2.52 13.04
CA ALA A 74 0.68 2.32 13.67
C ALA A 74 0.65 2.62 15.17
N ARG A 75 1.81 2.69 15.84
CA ARG A 75 1.90 2.80 17.31
C ARG A 75 2.53 4.10 17.80
N ARG A 76 2.91 5.00 16.89
CA ARG A 76 3.50 6.31 17.21
C ARG A 76 2.62 7.43 16.69
N ASP A 77 2.72 8.58 17.35
CA ASP A 77 2.07 9.80 16.89
C ASP A 77 2.74 10.33 15.62
N HIS A 78 1.92 10.89 14.73
CA HIS A 78 2.37 11.42 13.45
C HIS A 78 2.40 12.94 13.46
N HIS A 79 3.60 13.50 13.29
CA HIS A 79 3.83 14.94 13.30
C HIS A 79 3.98 15.53 11.89
N ARG A 80 4.21 16.86 11.80
CA ARG A 80 4.22 17.64 10.55
C ARG A 80 5.47 17.40 9.68
N HIS A 81 6.63 17.19 10.30
CA HIS A 81 7.85 16.85 9.57
C HIS A 81 7.91 15.34 9.50
N ARG A 82 7.89 14.78 8.28
CA ARG A 82 7.85 13.34 8.06
C ARG A 82 8.98 12.94 7.15
N ALA A 83 9.49 11.75 7.37
CA ALA A 83 10.38 11.08 6.46
C ALA A 83 9.97 9.61 6.31
N PHE A 84 10.33 9.00 5.20
CA PHE A 84 10.13 7.59 4.99
C PHE A 84 11.31 6.98 4.25
N ALA A 85 11.53 5.69 4.48
CA ALA A 85 12.40 4.85 3.69
C ALA A 85 11.61 3.62 3.22
N ILE A 86 11.82 3.18 1.98
CA ILE A 86 11.20 1.97 1.42
C ILE A 86 12.21 0.84 1.52
N MET A 87 11.86 -0.22 2.23
CA MET A 87 12.70 -1.41 2.37
C MET A 87 12.10 -2.55 1.55
N ALA A 88 12.93 -3.27 0.79
CA ALA A 88 12.49 -4.51 0.16
C ALA A 88 12.36 -5.61 1.24
N GLY A 89 11.44 -6.56 1.05
CA GLY A 89 11.09 -7.51 2.09
C GLY A 89 12.20 -8.50 2.48
N ASP A 90 13.26 -8.58 1.68
CA ASP A 90 14.44 -9.44 1.85
C ASP A 90 15.71 -8.69 2.30
N THR A 91 15.65 -7.36 2.40
CA THR A 91 16.81 -6.54 2.77
C THR A 91 17.10 -6.62 4.28
N ASP A 92 18.37 -6.58 4.65
CA ASP A 92 18.77 -6.48 6.05
C ASP A 92 18.33 -5.13 6.64
N ILE A 93 17.71 -5.17 7.81
CA ILE A 93 17.26 -3.98 8.53
C ILE A 93 18.42 -3.05 8.89
N SER A 94 19.63 -3.61 9.05
CA SER A 94 20.83 -2.85 9.38
C SER A 94 21.21 -1.86 8.27
N GLU A 95 20.80 -2.14 7.03
CA GLU A 95 21.05 -1.34 5.83
C GLU A 95 19.82 -0.53 5.42
N LEU A 96 19.39 0.38 6.29
CA LEU A 96 18.30 1.29 5.97
C LEU A 96 18.66 2.20 4.78
N PRO A 97 17.80 2.27 3.73
CA PRO A 97 18.02 3.18 2.62
C PRO A 97 17.91 4.65 3.05
N ALA A 98 18.28 5.54 2.14
CA ALA A 98 18.14 6.98 2.35
C ALA A 98 16.67 7.34 2.65
N PHE A 99 16.49 8.19 3.66
CA PHE A 99 15.17 8.69 4.00
C PHE A 99 14.83 9.89 3.11
N GLU A 100 13.67 9.84 2.48
CA GLU A 100 13.07 11.00 1.83
C GLU A 100 12.27 11.77 2.87
N SER A 101 12.44 13.09 2.93
CA SER A 101 11.80 13.93 3.93
C SER A 101 10.92 15.01 3.29
N GLY A 102 9.86 15.36 3.99
CA GLY A 102 8.91 16.38 3.58
C GLY A 102 8.14 16.96 4.76
N THR A 103 7.47 18.07 4.51
CA THR A 103 6.54 18.69 5.47
C THR A 103 5.13 18.51 4.97
N THR A 104 4.22 18.13 5.87
CA THR A 104 2.80 17.96 5.55
C THR A 104 1.93 18.55 6.65
N SER A 105 0.67 18.81 6.29
CA SER A 105 -0.36 19.15 7.28
C SER A 105 -0.53 18.00 8.26
N THR A 106 -0.65 18.30 9.56
CA THR A 106 -0.95 17.28 10.57
C THR A 106 -2.39 16.79 10.52
N LYS A 107 -3.28 17.55 9.86
CA LYS A 107 -4.67 17.15 9.69
C LYS A 107 -4.76 16.14 8.55
N PRO A 108 -5.41 14.97 8.77
CA PRO A 108 -5.71 14.08 7.67
C PRO A 108 -6.56 14.83 6.64
N PRO A 109 -6.41 14.54 5.34
CA PRO A 109 -7.29 15.13 4.34
C PRO A 109 -8.74 14.79 4.68
N GLU A 110 -9.60 15.81 4.73
CA GLU A 110 -11.02 15.63 5.06
C GLU A 110 -11.77 14.84 3.97
N GLN A 111 -11.23 14.83 2.75
CA GLN A 111 -11.79 14.12 1.62
C GLN A 111 -10.70 13.51 0.74
N LEU A 112 -10.86 12.22 0.43
CA LEU A 112 -10.01 11.48 -0.51
C LEU A 112 -10.78 11.29 -1.83
N VAL A 113 -10.18 11.71 -2.94
CA VAL A 113 -10.73 11.54 -4.29
C VAL A 113 -9.81 10.60 -5.07
N PHE A 114 -10.37 9.56 -5.66
CA PHE A 114 -9.67 8.67 -6.58
C PHE A 114 -9.87 9.17 -8.01
N VAL A 115 -8.76 9.42 -8.72
CA VAL A 115 -8.77 9.80 -10.13
C VAL A 115 -8.31 8.60 -10.94
N PHE A 116 -9.11 8.19 -11.92
CA PHE A 116 -8.76 7.11 -12.82
C PHE A 116 -8.25 7.69 -14.13
N THR A 117 -7.01 7.33 -14.50
CA THR A 117 -6.43 7.74 -15.76
C THR A 117 -7.16 7.10 -16.92
N GLY A 118 -7.41 7.85 -17.99
CA GLY A 118 -7.94 7.31 -19.24
C GLY A 118 -6.93 6.46 -20.00
N GLN A 119 -7.22 6.22 -21.27
CA GLN A 119 -6.32 5.52 -22.18
C GLN A 119 -5.01 6.30 -22.39
N GLY A 120 -3.87 5.58 -22.42
CA GLY A 120 -2.54 6.15 -22.65
C GLY A 120 -1.61 6.10 -21.44
N ALA A 121 -2.12 5.77 -20.25
CA ALA A 121 -1.29 5.59 -19.05
C ALA A 121 -0.74 4.16 -18.88
N GLN A 122 -1.10 3.23 -19.77
CA GLN A 122 -0.61 1.85 -19.73
C GLN A 122 0.83 1.75 -20.21
N TRP A 123 1.60 0.85 -19.60
CA TRP A 123 2.97 0.53 -19.99
C TRP A 123 3.19 -1.00 -19.94
N PRO A 124 4.14 -1.53 -20.72
CA PRO A 124 4.35 -2.99 -20.80
C PRO A 124 4.79 -3.58 -19.45
N GLY A 125 4.09 -4.62 -18.99
CA GLY A 125 4.37 -5.25 -17.68
C GLY A 125 3.68 -4.56 -16.50
N MET A 126 2.75 -3.63 -16.74
CA MET A 126 1.94 -3.02 -15.69
C MET A 126 1.29 -4.08 -14.80
N GLY A 127 1.46 -3.93 -13.48
CA GLY A 127 0.89 -4.84 -12.48
C GLY A 127 1.58 -6.21 -12.35
N LYS A 128 2.62 -6.49 -13.15
CA LYS A 128 3.33 -7.79 -13.15
C LYS A 128 3.88 -8.16 -11.76
N GLU A 129 4.54 -7.22 -11.10
CA GLU A 129 5.16 -7.42 -9.78
C GLU A 129 4.12 -7.47 -8.64
N LEU A 130 2.95 -6.85 -8.84
CA LEU A 130 1.88 -6.81 -7.84
C LEU A 130 1.15 -8.15 -7.71
N ILE A 131 1.06 -8.93 -8.80
CA ILE A 131 0.40 -10.25 -8.81
C ILE A 131 1.06 -11.24 -7.81
N PRO A 132 2.39 -11.46 -7.82
CA PRO A 132 3.04 -12.32 -6.84
C PRO A 132 3.15 -11.67 -5.46
N ALA A 133 3.28 -10.34 -5.36
CA ALA A 133 3.52 -9.66 -4.09
C ALA A 133 2.27 -9.49 -3.20
N PHE A 134 1.09 -9.26 -3.82
CA PHE A 134 -0.13 -8.93 -3.10
C PHE A 134 -1.29 -9.86 -3.46
N ASP A 135 -1.69 -10.70 -2.50
CA ASP A 135 -2.75 -11.68 -2.68
C ASP A 135 -4.10 -11.05 -3.04
N THR A 136 -4.40 -9.89 -2.45
CA THR A 136 -5.61 -9.11 -2.76
C THR A 136 -5.62 -8.62 -4.20
N PHE A 137 -4.50 -8.08 -4.70
CA PHE A 137 -4.39 -7.62 -6.08
C PHE A 137 -4.62 -8.77 -7.06
N ARG A 138 -4.00 -9.93 -6.80
CA ARG A 138 -4.20 -11.13 -7.59
C ARG A 138 -5.65 -11.63 -7.57
N ALA A 139 -6.31 -11.58 -6.42
CA ALA A 139 -7.72 -11.95 -6.31
C ALA A 139 -8.62 -11.01 -7.13
N ASP A 140 -8.36 -9.70 -7.09
CA ASP A 140 -9.10 -8.71 -7.88
C ASP A 140 -8.92 -8.92 -9.39
N ILE A 141 -7.69 -9.14 -9.85
CA ILE A 141 -7.42 -9.43 -11.28
C ILE A 141 -8.20 -10.66 -11.73
N ARG A 142 -8.19 -11.75 -10.95
CA ARG A 142 -8.93 -12.98 -11.28
C ARG A 142 -10.43 -12.78 -11.28
N ARG A 143 -10.96 -11.97 -10.36
CA ARG A 143 -12.38 -11.61 -10.33
C ARG A 143 -12.77 -10.86 -11.59
N LEU A 144 -11.97 -9.88 -11.99
CA LEU A 144 -12.20 -9.11 -13.21
C LEU A 144 -12.07 -10.00 -14.45
N ASP A 145 -11.14 -10.96 -14.46
CA ASP A 145 -11.03 -11.95 -15.54
C ASP A 145 -12.32 -12.77 -15.66
N GLY A 146 -12.89 -13.21 -14.54
CA GLY A 146 -14.19 -13.88 -14.52
C GLY A 146 -15.31 -13.03 -15.13
N VAL A 147 -15.31 -11.70 -14.89
CA VAL A 147 -16.28 -10.78 -15.51
C VAL A 147 -16.08 -10.69 -17.02
N LEU A 148 -14.83 -10.54 -17.49
CA LEU A 148 -14.55 -10.48 -18.94
C LEU A 148 -14.93 -11.77 -19.67
N GLN A 149 -14.71 -12.91 -19.04
CA GLN A 149 -15.08 -14.22 -19.58
C GLN A 149 -16.61 -14.45 -19.58
N SER A 150 -17.39 -13.64 -18.86
CA SER A 150 -18.86 -13.71 -18.88
C SER A 150 -19.51 -12.92 -20.02
N LEU A 151 -18.73 -12.24 -20.87
CA LEU A 151 -19.24 -11.48 -22.01
C LEU A 151 -19.81 -12.41 -23.11
N PRO A 152 -20.79 -11.94 -23.92
CA PRO A 152 -21.39 -12.75 -25.00
C PRO A 152 -20.38 -13.30 -26.01
N VAL A 153 -19.30 -12.55 -26.25
CA VAL A 153 -18.14 -13.00 -27.02
C VAL A 153 -16.93 -12.83 -26.09
N PRO A 154 -16.49 -13.91 -25.41
CA PRO A 154 -15.40 -13.82 -24.46
C PRO A 154 -14.05 -13.62 -25.16
N PRO A 155 -13.14 -12.83 -24.58
CA PRO A 155 -11.79 -12.70 -25.10
C PRO A 155 -11.00 -14.01 -24.91
N THR A 156 -10.13 -14.33 -25.86
CA THR A 156 -9.22 -15.50 -25.79
C THR A 156 -8.04 -15.29 -24.84
N TRP A 157 -7.80 -14.06 -24.42
CA TRP A 157 -6.74 -13.68 -23.47
C TRP A 157 -7.31 -13.47 -22.07
N SER A 158 -6.43 -13.49 -21.06
CA SER A 158 -6.74 -13.13 -19.67
C SER A 158 -5.89 -11.94 -19.25
N MET A 159 -6.40 -11.09 -18.37
CA MET A 159 -5.69 -9.98 -17.76
C MET A 159 -4.50 -10.47 -16.96
N GLU A 160 -4.66 -11.53 -16.17
CA GLU A 160 -3.53 -12.14 -15.45
C GLU A 160 -2.43 -12.60 -16.43
N GLY A 161 -2.82 -13.17 -17.57
CA GLY A 161 -1.91 -13.57 -18.64
C GLY A 161 -1.19 -12.37 -19.29
N THR A 162 -1.92 -11.30 -19.60
CA THR A 162 -1.35 -10.08 -20.19
C THR A 162 -0.37 -9.38 -19.25
N CYS A 163 -0.66 -9.32 -17.94
CA CYS A 163 0.28 -8.76 -16.96
C CYS A 163 1.56 -9.61 -16.81
N LYS A 164 1.47 -10.94 -16.95
CA LYS A 164 2.63 -11.85 -16.83
C LYS A 164 3.49 -11.92 -18.10
N ALA A 165 2.89 -11.66 -19.26
CA ALA A 165 3.61 -11.70 -20.53
C ALA A 165 4.82 -10.75 -20.50
N SER A 166 6.01 -11.29 -20.74
CA SER A 166 7.22 -10.50 -20.92
C SER A 166 7.06 -9.62 -22.14
N SER A 167 7.18 -8.31 -21.97
CA SER A 167 7.05 -7.35 -23.07
C SER A 167 8.10 -7.62 -24.15
N SER A 168 7.68 -8.15 -25.29
CA SER A 168 8.47 -8.03 -26.51
C SER A 168 8.43 -6.57 -27.01
N PRO A 169 9.50 -6.03 -27.61
CA PRO A 169 9.50 -4.65 -28.15
C PRO A 169 8.38 -4.39 -29.17
N GLN A 170 7.89 -5.44 -29.85
CA GLN A 170 6.83 -5.39 -30.84
C GLN A 170 5.44 -5.17 -30.20
N GLN A 171 5.17 -5.81 -29.04
CA GLN A 171 3.92 -5.62 -28.29
C GLN A 171 3.73 -4.18 -27.79
N ASN A 172 4.82 -3.46 -27.53
CA ASN A 172 4.77 -2.07 -27.06
C ASN A 172 4.19 -1.12 -28.14
N LYS A 173 4.39 -1.43 -29.43
CA LYS A 173 3.77 -0.69 -30.54
C LYS A 173 2.30 -1.06 -30.72
N ASP A 174 1.91 -2.30 -30.43
CA ASP A 174 0.52 -2.75 -30.53
C ASP A 174 -0.37 -2.21 -29.40
N LEU A 175 0.20 -2.03 -28.20
CA LEU A 175 -0.41 -1.35 -27.04
C LEU A 175 -0.66 0.16 -27.25
N GLN A 176 -0.31 0.72 -28.41
CA GLN A 176 -0.59 2.11 -28.81
C GLN A 176 -1.54 2.23 -30.02
N ARG A 177 -1.97 1.12 -30.65
CA ARG A 177 -2.98 1.10 -31.73
C ARG A 177 -4.44 1.24 -31.28
N PRO A 178 -5.29 2.08 -31.87
CA PRO A 178 -6.73 2.11 -31.50
C PRO A 178 -7.36 0.70 -31.68
N GLY A 179 -7.79 0.06 -30.58
CA GLY A 179 -8.39 -1.28 -30.59
C GLY A 179 -7.91 -2.28 -29.52
N TYR A 180 -6.84 -1.99 -28.74
CA TYR A 180 -6.50 -2.85 -27.59
C TYR A 180 -7.38 -2.52 -26.36
N PRO A 181 -7.93 -3.52 -25.66
CA PRO A 181 -8.73 -3.30 -24.47
C PRO A 181 -7.86 -2.79 -23.32
N VAL A 182 -8.30 -1.68 -22.73
CA VAL A 182 -7.67 -1.03 -21.57
C VAL A 182 -8.16 -1.74 -20.31
N ILE A 183 -7.25 -2.35 -19.56
CA ILE A 183 -7.53 -2.85 -18.22
C ILE A 183 -7.42 -1.65 -17.27
N MET A 184 -8.52 -0.91 -17.09
CA MET A 184 -8.66 -0.11 -15.88
C MET A 184 -8.82 -1.10 -14.73
N THR A 185 -7.87 -1.14 -13.80
CA THR A 185 -8.02 -1.87 -12.54
C THR A 185 -8.91 -1.05 -11.60
N PRO A 186 -10.20 -1.40 -11.38
CA PRO A 186 -10.92 -0.82 -10.25
C PRO A 186 -10.34 -1.41 -8.96
N PHE A 187 -9.59 -0.58 -8.24
CA PHE A 187 -9.19 -0.83 -6.84
C PHE A 187 -10.45 -0.95 -5.98
N SER A 188 -10.97 -2.16 -5.79
CA SER A 188 -12.17 -2.38 -4.97
C SER A 188 -11.86 -2.54 -3.47
N TYR A 189 -10.61 -2.41 -3.03
CA TYR A 189 -10.21 -2.88 -1.70
C TYR A 189 -9.83 -1.80 -0.66
N MET A 190 -9.70 -0.52 -1.04
CA MET A 190 -9.36 0.53 -0.07
C MET A 190 -10.58 1.11 0.68
N ALA A 191 -11.80 0.74 0.31
CA ALA A 191 -13.01 1.19 0.99
C ALA A 191 -13.19 0.58 2.39
N HIS A 192 -12.58 -0.57 2.70
CA HIS A 192 -12.74 -1.21 4.02
C HIS A 192 -11.75 -0.75 5.09
N LEU A 193 -10.59 -0.21 4.72
CA LEU A 193 -9.57 0.23 5.69
C LEU A 193 -9.77 1.68 6.16
N PHE A 194 -10.67 2.44 5.53
CA PHE A 194 -10.93 3.85 5.85
C PHE A 194 -12.42 4.22 5.98
N THR A 195 -13.35 3.27 6.09
CA THR A 195 -14.73 3.60 6.49
C THR A 195 -14.80 3.93 7.98
N PRO A 196 -15.07 5.20 8.38
CA PRO A 196 -15.54 5.46 9.72
C PRO A 196 -16.86 4.71 9.95
N ARG A 197 -17.02 4.13 11.15
CA ARG A 197 -18.24 3.44 11.60
C ARG A 197 -19.44 4.41 11.57
N ARG A 198 -20.08 4.56 10.42
CA ARG A 198 -21.47 5.04 10.16
C ARG A 198 -21.51 5.69 8.78
N ALA A 199 -21.80 4.90 7.76
CA ALA A 199 -22.48 5.42 6.57
C ALA A 199 -23.14 4.25 5.85
N HIS A 200 -24.39 4.48 5.45
CA HIS A 200 -25.31 3.48 4.93
C HIS A 200 -24.86 2.89 3.59
N THR A 201 -25.22 1.63 3.41
CA THR A 201 -25.03 0.79 2.22
C THR A 201 -25.53 1.49 0.96
N LEU A 202 -24.61 1.91 0.08
CA LEU A 202 -24.93 2.22 -1.31
C LEU A 202 -24.16 1.23 -2.20
N SER A 203 -24.92 0.27 -2.72
CA SER A 203 -24.52 -0.64 -3.78
C SER A 203 -24.24 0.18 -5.04
N LEU A 204 -22.98 0.27 -5.45
CA LEU A 204 -22.57 0.87 -6.72
C LEU A 204 -22.21 -0.26 -7.69
N CYS A 205 -23.11 -0.50 -8.65
CA CYS A 205 -22.87 -1.37 -9.80
C CYS A 205 -21.74 -0.79 -10.68
N PRO A 206 -20.71 -1.57 -11.06
CA PRO A 206 -19.71 -1.10 -12.00
C PRO A 206 -20.23 -1.22 -13.44
N PHE A 207 -20.51 -0.08 -14.09
CA PHE A 207 -20.69 -0.03 -15.53
C PHE A 207 -19.32 -0.20 -16.22
N VAL A 208 -19.19 -1.26 -17.02
CA VAL A 208 -18.10 -1.45 -17.97
C VAL A 208 -18.63 -1.03 -19.34
N VAL A 209 -18.15 0.08 -19.89
CA VAL A 209 -18.49 0.49 -21.26
C VAL A 209 -17.38 0.02 -22.19
N VAL A 210 -17.69 -1.00 -22.99
CA VAL A 210 -16.93 -1.36 -24.20
C VAL A 210 -17.81 -0.99 -25.39
N ARG A 211 -17.39 -0.01 -26.21
CA ARG A 211 -18.00 0.22 -27.53
C ARG A 211 -16.95 0.01 -28.62
N PRO A 212 -17.23 -0.79 -29.67
CA PRO A 212 -16.20 -1.15 -30.65
C PRO A 212 -16.03 -0.17 -31.81
N ASP A 213 -16.93 0.77 -32.07
CA ASP A 213 -16.83 1.60 -33.28
C ASP A 213 -17.29 3.04 -33.06
N PHE A 214 -16.34 3.99 -33.07
CA PHE A 214 -16.62 5.40 -33.32
C PHE A 214 -15.46 6.04 -34.08
N LYS A 215 -15.68 6.34 -35.37
CA LYS A 215 -14.76 7.11 -36.20
C LYS A 215 -14.79 8.57 -35.75
N PHE A 216 -13.67 9.10 -35.27
CA PHE A 216 -13.48 10.55 -35.10
C PHE A 216 -13.08 11.18 -36.44
N SER A 217 -13.91 12.10 -36.95
CA SER A 217 -13.53 13.04 -37.99
C SER A 217 -12.89 14.26 -37.32
N CYS A 218 -11.60 14.48 -37.55
CA CYS A 218 -10.88 15.66 -37.08
C CYS A 218 -11.12 16.83 -38.04
N HIS A 219 -11.82 17.87 -37.58
CA HIS A 219 -11.69 19.21 -38.17
C HIS A 219 -10.59 19.95 -37.39
N LEU A 220 -9.45 20.16 -38.04
CA LEU A 220 -8.42 21.10 -37.58
C LEU A 220 -8.99 22.51 -37.72
N MET A 221 -8.99 23.28 -36.64
CA MET A 221 -9.07 24.74 -36.70
C MET A 221 -7.70 25.27 -36.28
N SER A 222 -6.95 25.75 -37.26
CA SER A 222 -5.68 26.46 -37.06
C SER A 222 -5.92 27.82 -36.41
N TYR A 223 -5.06 28.17 -35.46
CA TYR A 223 -4.64 29.55 -35.19
C TYR A 223 -3.14 29.63 -35.39
#